data_AF-A0A7X8A879-F1
#
_entry.id   AF-A0A7X8A879-F1
#
_cell.length_a   1.000
_cell.length_b   1.000
_cell.length_c   1.000
_cell.angle_alpha   90.00
_cell.angle_beta   90.00
_cell.angle_gamma   90.00
#
_symmetry.space_group_name_H-M   'P 1'
#
loop_
_entity.id
_entity.type
_entity.pdbx_description
1 polymer ?
#
loop_
_entity_poly.entity_id
_entity_poly.type
_entity_poly.pdbx_seq_one_letter_code
_entity_poly.pdbx_strand_id
1 'polypeptide(L)'
;MSIKERLFSLAELVRSWIFANPKLTVLILLAGIGFFVVITAQALHMTSTPNFCRYCHPKDAGMGGEVATWEKSKHAKAGVSCLDCHAQPGFFGYMKAKISALPDVYREFLGDPEHKMHVLMKSNDPAYAARLVKNDLCMFCHTDGMNQKIRSERIMSVGHAFRKLDGVKNPDFRKSHSLPDIMTEGVRPTTDVDPKHSKHYEMGFSCVDCHLKIAHSGMVGYKSSMDICFKCHDAKRKEGKKPPANENCIACHRQADRVTPDKPIVMGKGDRAVSFKHTTHTKAVQCGICHTGLFGMKAGETRVTFADHGKDKACFPCHNGKKATDWQKCNYCHTGMSGPKPVKMGKDDTAVTFKHETHTKGMKCDSCHTTIFPMKAGVSKVAFADHGKDKSCFVCHNGKKASDWSNCAKCHAKVPMPKDIVYKPSDAAPVTFSHDFHGSAFACKDCHTKIWPMKRGAPMKMDPMYEGKSCGTCHSEKGGAFVATDCDKCHIEPKKK
;
A
#
# COMPACT_ATOMS: atom_id res chain seq x y z
N MET A 1 -25.62 54.89 66.39
CA MET A 1 -26.03 55.32 65.03
C MET A 1 -26.34 54.09 64.20
N SER A 2 -27.61 53.90 63.89
CA SER A 2 -28.14 52.79 63.07
C SER A 2 -27.57 52.84 61.66
N ILE A 3 -27.45 51.68 61.00
CA ILE A 3 -27.03 51.57 59.58
C ILE A 3 -27.89 52.48 58.69
N LYS A 4 -29.19 52.62 59.01
CA LYS A 4 -30.11 53.48 58.26
C LYS A 4 -29.78 54.98 58.37
N GLU A 5 -29.36 55.44 59.55
CA GLU A 5 -28.99 56.84 59.78
C GLU A 5 -27.67 57.20 59.07
N ARG A 6 -26.70 56.27 59.06
CA ARG A 6 -25.44 56.41 58.31
C ARG A 6 -25.66 56.50 56.79
N LEU A 7 -26.60 55.72 56.27
CA LEU A 7 -26.95 55.75 54.84
C LEU A 7 -27.68 57.04 54.45
N PHE A 8 -28.54 57.55 55.34
CA PHE A 8 -29.27 58.79 55.10
C PHE A 8 -28.34 60.01 55.11
N SER A 9 -27.41 60.09 56.08
CA SER A 9 -26.44 61.20 56.13
C SER A 9 -25.46 61.18 54.95
N LEU A 10 -25.06 59.98 54.49
CA LEU A 10 -24.22 59.82 53.31
C LEU A 10 -24.95 60.31 52.03
N ALA A 11 -26.24 59.99 51.89
CA ALA A 11 -27.04 60.41 50.74
C ALA A 11 -27.21 61.94 50.67
N GLU A 12 -27.40 62.62 51.79
CA GLU A 12 -27.48 64.08 51.87
C GLU A 12 -26.13 64.75 51.59
N LEU A 13 -25.03 64.17 52.08
CA LEU A 13 -23.66 64.60 51.76
C LEU A 13 -23.36 64.49 50.26
N VAL A 14 -23.74 63.37 49.64
CA VAL A 14 -23.57 63.18 48.19
C VAL A 14 -24.44 64.17 47.40
N ARG A 15 -25.70 64.35 47.81
CA ARG A 15 -26.62 65.30 47.15
C ARG A 15 -26.10 66.73 47.21
N SER A 16 -25.67 67.19 48.38
CA SER A 16 -25.11 68.54 48.55
C SER A 16 -23.82 68.74 47.75
N TRP A 17 -22.95 67.73 47.70
CA TRP A 17 -21.72 67.76 46.90
C TRP A 17 -21.98 67.83 45.39
N ILE A 18 -22.98 67.08 44.89
CA ILE A 18 -23.38 67.08 43.46
C ILE A 18 -23.85 68.48 43.03
N PHE A 19 -24.69 69.14 43.83
CA PHE A 19 -25.17 70.49 43.54
C PHE A 19 -24.07 71.55 43.64
N ALA A 20 -23.12 71.38 44.55
CA ALA A 20 -21.97 72.29 44.69
C ALA A 20 -20.94 72.12 43.56
N ASN A 21 -20.80 70.91 42.98
CA ASN A 21 -19.77 70.59 41.99
C ASN A 21 -20.33 69.89 40.74
N PRO A 22 -21.23 70.53 39.97
CA PRO A 22 -21.92 69.88 38.85
C PRO A 22 -20.96 69.44 37.73
N LYS A 23 -19.96 70.28 37.38
CA LYS A 23 -18.97 69.95 36.35
C LYS A 23 -18.08 68.77 36.75
N LEU A 24 -17.63 68.75 38.01
CA LEU A 24 -16.80 67.67 38.54
C LEU A 24 -17.59 66.36 38.66
N THR A 25 -18.86 66.44 39.05
CA THR A 25 -19.76 65.28 39.08
C THR A 25 -19.92 64.67 37.69
N VAL A 26 -20.17 65.48 36.66
CA VAL A 26 -20.24 65.02 35.26
C VAL A 26 -18.92 64.39 34.82
N LEU A 27 -17.78 64.99 35.14
CA LEU A 27 -16.46 64.42 34.83
C LEU A 27 -16.24 63.06 35.50
N ILE A 28 -16.61 62.91 36.78
CA ILE A 28 -16.52 61.63 37.51
C ILE A 28 -17.44 60.58 36.88
N LEU A 29 -18.66 60.95 36.50
CA LEU A 29 -19.59 60.03 35.83
C LEU A 29 -19.06 59.59 34.45
N LEU A 30 -18.55 60.52 33.65
CA LEU A 30 -17.94 60.19 32.35
C LEU A 30 -16.69 59.32 32.51
N ALA A 31 -15.84 59.62 33.50
CA ALA A 31 -14.68 58.79 33.83
C ALA A 31 -15.10 57.39 34.30
N GLY A 32 -16.16 57.30 35.12
CA GLY A 32 -16.72 56.02 35.58
C GLY A 32 -17.31 55.18 34.43
N ILE A 33 -18.06 55.81 33.52
CA ILE A 33 -18.58 55.16 32.31
C ILE A 33 -17.41 54.69 31.43
N GLY A 34 -16.42 55.56 31.18
CA GLY A 34 -15.23 55.22 30.40
C GLY A 34 -14.47 54.04 31.00
N PHE A 35 -14.24 54.04 32.31
CA PHE A 35 -13.61 52.94 33.04
C PHE A 35 -14.42 51.64 32.94
N PHE A 36 -15.74 51.70 33.12
CA PHE A 36 -16.62 50.55 32.97
C PHE A 36 -16.59 49.96 31.56
N VAL A 37 -16.57 50.81 30.53
CA VAL A 37 -16.46 50.38 29.13
C VAL A 37 -15.12 49.68 28.89
N VAL A 38 -14.02 50.24 29.39
CA VAL A 38 -12.68 49.63 29.25
C VAL A 38 -12.58 48.28 29.95
N ILE A 39 -13.05 48.19 31.20
CA ILE A 39 -13.08 46.92 31.94
C ILE A 39 -13.92 45.89 31.22
N THR A 40 -15.11 46.28 30.75
CA THR A 40 -16.02 45.38 30.04
C THR A 40 -15.38 44.90 28.74
N ALA A 41 -14.73 45.79 27.98
CA ALA A 41 -14.02 45.43 26.76
C ALA A 41 -12.88 44.43 27.04
N GLN A 42 -12.11 44.67 28.11
CA GLN A 42 -11.02 43.77 28.53
C GLN A 42 -11.55 42.39 28.97
N ALA A 43 -12.65 42.36 29.73
CA ALA A 43 -13.30 41.11 30.16
C ALA A 43 -13.83 40.32 28.95
N LEU A 44 -14.45 41.01 27.99
CA LEU A 44 -14.90 40.40 26.74
C LEU A 44 -13.72 39.82 25.95
N HIS A 45 -12.61 40.55 25.83
CA HIS A 45 -11.41 40.05 25.16
C HIS A 45 -10.82 38.83 25.87
N MET A 46 -10.63 38.89 27.19
CA MET A 46 -10.07 37.79 27.99
C MET A 46 -10.91 36.52 27.86
N THR A 47 -12.25 36.63 27.98
CA THR A 47 -13.19 35.51 27.87
C THR A 47 -13.33 34.95 26.45
N SER A 48 -12.63 35.54 25.47
CA SER A 48 -12.59 35.12 24.07
C SER A 48 -11.33 34.35 23.69
N THR A 49 -10.37 34.27 24.62
CA THR A 49 -9.07 33.64 24.35
C THR A 49 -9.18 32.11 24.43
N PRO A 50 -8.38 31.38 23.63
CA PRO A 50 -8.28 29.91 23.73
C PRO A 50 -7.93 29.43 25.15
N ASN A 51 -7.07 30.18 25.85
CA ASN A 51 -6.70 29.89 27.23
C ASN A 51 -7.89 29.97 28.17
N PHE A 52 -8.75 30.98 28.05
CA PHE A 52 -9.98 31.05 28.82
C PHE A 52 -10.89 29.84 28.54
N CYS A 53 -11.07 29.49 27.26
CA CYS A 53 -11.90 28.35 26.87
C CYS A 53 -11.42 27.00 27.45
N ARG A 54 -10.10 26.84 27.66
CA ARG A 54 -9.51 25.63 28.26
C ARG A 54 -9.99 25.38 29.70
N TYR A 55 -10.41 26.41 30.44
CA TYR A 55 -10.76 26.26 31.86
C TYR A 55 -12.15 25.67 32.12
N CYS A 56 -13.02 25.56 31.11
CA CYS A 56 -14.44 25.22 31.32
C CYS A 56 -14.80 23.73 31.17
N HIS A 57 -13.91 22.83 30.75
CA HIS A 57 -14.23 21.39 30.53
C HIS A 57 -13.11 20.43 30.99
N PRO A 58 -13.42 19.14 31.26
CA PRO A 58 -12.43 18.17 31.75
C PRO A 58 -11.17 18.09 30.88
N LYS A 59 -10.02 17.93 31.54
CA LYS A 59 -8.68 17.99 30.90
C LYS A 59 -8.46 16.91 29.83
N ASP A 60 -9.20 15.81 29.92
CA ASP A 60 -8.95 14.59 29.13
C ASP A 60 -10.02 14.33 28.05
N ALA A 61 -11.15 15.05 28.11
CA ALA A 61 -12.23 15.02 27.10
C ALA A 61 -13.00 16.36 27.12
N GLY A 62 -13.02 17.07 25.98
CA GLY A 62 -13.71 18.34 25.80
C GLY A 62 -12.79 19.50 25.41
N MET A 63 -13.13 20.73 25.79
CA MET A 63 -12.44 21.95 25.31
C MET A 63 -10.94 21.98 25.60
N GLY A 64 -10.46 21.33 26.66
CA GLY A 64 -9.02 21.19 26.92
C GLY A 64 -8.29 20.39 25.84
N GLY A 65 -8.90 19.29 25.38
CA GLY A 65 -8.42 18.52 24.24
C GLY A 65 -8.49 19.31 22.93
N GLU A 66 -9.55 20.08 22.72
CA GLU A 66 -9.70 20.90 21.51
C GLU A 66 -8.70 22.06 21.42
N VAL A 67 -8.36 22.68 22.55
CA VAL A 67 -7.29 23.69 22.59
C VAL A 67 -5.94 23.03 22.28
N ALA A 68 -5.67 21.85 22.87
CA ALA A 68 -4.42 21.13 22.63
C ALA A 68 -4.26 20.64 21.18
N THR A 69 -5.35 20.28 20.49
CA THR A 69 -5.33 19.94 19.07
C THR A 69 -5.22 21.19 18.19
N TRP A 70 -5.94 22.26 18.54
CA TRP A 70 -5.89 23.54 17.83
C TRP A 70 -4.50 24.18 17.88
N GLU A 71 -3.81 24.17 19.02
CA GLU A 71 -2.45 24.72 19.21
C GLU A 71 -1.44 24.17 18.18
N LYS A 72 -1.65 22.92 17.74
CA LYS A 72 -0.80 22.26 16.73
C LYS A 72 -1.13 22.71 15.31
N SER A 73 -2.30 23.30 15.08
CA SER A 73 -2.76 23.68 13.74
C SER A 73 -1.95 24.85 13.14
N LYS A 74 -2.01 25.00 11.81
CA LYS A 74 -1.44 26.17 11.14
C LYS A 74 -2.20 27.47 11.46
N HIS A 75 -3.48 27.36 11.84
CA HIS A 75 -4.31 28.50 12.21
C HIS A 75 -3.86 29.11 13.54
N ALA A 76 -3.59 28.27 14.55
CA ALA A 76 -3.01 28.74 15.82
C ALA A 76 -1.68 29.46 15.60
N LYS A 77 -0.79 28.90 14.76
CA LYS A 77 0.49 29.54 14.40
C LYS A 77 0.33 30.87 13.66
N ALA A 78 -0.75 31.03 12.89
CA ALA A 78 -1.12 32.30 12.26
C ALA A 78 -1.86 33.25 13.23
N GLY A 79 -2.01 32.90 14.51
CA GLY A 79 -2.71 33.68 15.54
C GLY A 79 -4.23 33.69 15.41
N VAL A 80 -4.82 32.77 14.65
CA VAL A 80 -6.27 32.61 14.49
C VAL A 80 -6.82 31.83 15.69
N SER A 81 -7.62 32.48 16.52
CA SER A 81 -8.21 31.95 17.76
C SER A 81 -9.52 31.20 17.51
N CYS A 82 -10.03 30.50 18.54
CA CYS A 82 -11.26 29.71 18.45
C CYS A 82 -12.46 30.52 17.91
N LEU A 83 -12.72 31.70 18.47
CA LEU A 83 -13.84 32.56 18.05
C LEU A 83 -13.65 33.20 16.67
N ASP A 84 -12.45 33.17 16.11
CA ASP A 84 -12.25 33.62 14.73
C ASP A 84 -12.87 32.64 13.72
N CYS A 85 -13.12 31.38 14.14
CA CYS A 85 -13.84 30.38 13.34
C CYS A 85 -15.26 30.10 13.87
N HIS A 86 -15.52 30.28 15.15
CA HIS A 86 -16.81 29.94 15.78
C HIS A 86 -17.78 31.12 15.98
N ALA A 87 -17.43 32.33 15.53
CA ALA A 87 -18.31 33.49 15.62
C ALA A 87 -18.27 34.32 14.32
N GLN A 88 -19.43 34.74 13.81
CA GLN A 88 -19.54 35.49 12.55
C GLN A 88 -18.74 36.79 12.56
N PRO A 89 -18.10 37.21 11.44
CA PRO A 89 -17.33 38.46 11.39
C PRO A 89 -18.17 39.70 11.75
N GLY A 90 -17.51 40.67 12.39
CA GLY A 90 -18.07 41.95 12.82
C GLY A 90 -18.49 41.99 14.29
N PHE A 91 -18.65 43.21 14.80
CA PHE A 91 -19.00 43.52 16.19
C PHE A 91 -20.28 42.80 16.63
N PHE A 92 -21.36 42.91 15.85
CA PHE A 92 -22.62 42.26 16.20
C PHE A 92 -22.55 40.73 16.10
N GLY A 93 -21.73 40.18 15.19
CA GLY A 93 -21.50 38.75 15.10
C GLY A 93 -20.77 38.20 16.32
N TYR A 94 -19.77 38.93 16.80
CA TYR A 94 -19.06 38.65 18.05
C TYR A 94 -20.00 38.73 19.27
N MET A 95 -20.78 39.81 19.40
CA MET A 95 -21.71 39.98 20.52
C MET A 95 -22.80 38.90 20.53
N LYS A 96 -23.33 38.54 19.35
CA LYS A 96 -24.30 37.45 19.22
C LYS A 96 -23.73 36.13 19.71
N ALA A 97 -22.49 35.79 19.33
CA ALA A 97 -21.84 34.56 19.79
C ALA A 97 -21.66 34.54 21.32
N LYS A 98 -21.33 35.69 21.92
CA LYS A 98 -21.23 35.82 23.38
C LYS A 98 -22.56 35.63 24.08
N ILE A 99 -23.63 36.26 23.59
CA ILE A 99 -24.98 36.13 24.15
C ILE A 99 -25.49 34.69 23.99
N SER A 100 -25.26 34.06 22.83
CA SER A 100 -25.70 32.69 22.57
C SER A 100 -24.98 31.64 23.41
N ALA A 101 -23.81 31.96 23.97
CA ALA A 101 -23.06 31.08 24.87
C ALA A 101 -23.52 31.18 26.34
N LEU A 102 -24.32 32.21 26.71
CA LEU A 102 -24.78 32.39 28.09
C LEU A 102 -25.58 31.20 28.66
N PRO A 103 -26.49 30.55 27.89
CA PRO A 103 -27.18 29.36 28.39
C PRO A 103 -26.23 28.21 28.72
N ASP A 104 -25.15 28.05 27.95
CA ASP A 104 -24.17 26.99 28.17
C ASP A 104 -23.31 27.28 29.41
N VAL A 105 -22.94 28.55 29.63
CA VAL A 105 -22.29 28.98 30.88
C VAL A 105 -23.20 28.75 32.09
N TYR A 106 -24.49 29.12 31.99
CA TYR A 106 -25.46 28.87 33.06
C TYR A 106 -25.58 27.38 33.38
N ARG A 107 -25.67 26.51 32.36
CA ARG A 107 -25.74 25.06 32.52
C ARG A 107 -24.43 24.44 33.01
N GLU A 108 -23.27 25.05 32.75
CA GLU A 108 -22.01 24.55 33.29
C GLU A 108 -21.94 24.71 34.81
N PHE A 109 -22.42 25.85 35.34
CA PHE A 109 -22.43 26.15 36.77
C PHE A 109 -23.63 25.57 37.52
N LEU A 110 -24.79 25.39 36.87
CA LEU A 110 -26.05 25.02 37.53
C LEU A 110 -26.74 23.78 36.93
N GLY A 111 -26.18 23.17 35.88
CA GLY A 111 -26.77 22.05 35.15
C GLY A 111 -26.23 20.67 35.55
N ASP A 112 -27.01 19.65 35.21
CA ASP A 112 -26.76 18.24 35.52
C ASP A 112 -25.60 17.63 34.70
N PRO A 113 -24.68 16.83 35.30
CA PRO A 113 -23.57 16.18 34.62
C PRO A 113 -23.89 15.40 33.33
N GLU A 114 -25.10 14.85 33.17
CA GLU A 114 -25.47 14.09 31.96
C GLU A 114 -25.60 14.99 30.71
N HIS A 115 -26.04 16.24 30.89
CA HIS A 115 -26.14 17.20 29.78
C HIS A 115 -24.76 17.53 29.20
N LYS A 116 -23.71 17.51 30.04
CA LYS A 116 -22.33 17.82 29.64
C LYS A 116 -21.78 16.79 28.66
N MET A 117 -22.07 15.50 28.87
CA MET A 117 -21.59 14.43 27.99
C MET A 117 -22.27 14.44 26.61
N HIS A 118 -23.56 14.77 26.55
CA HIS A 118 -24.32 14.80 25.30
C HIS A 118 -23.87 15.93 24.35
N VAL A 119 -23.40 17.07 24.86
CA VAL A 119 -22.84 18.15 24.04
C VAL A 119 -21.45 17.78 23.50
N LEU A 120 -20.61 17.15 24.31
CA LEU A 120 -19.25 16.75 23.91
C LEU A 120 -19.24 15.68 22.80
N MET A 121 -20.25 14.81 22.75
CA MET A 121 -20.37 13.75 21.73
C MET A 121 -20.81 14.23 20.34
N LYS A 122 -21.38 15.45 20.22
CA LYS A 122 -21.86 16.00 18.92
C LYS A 122 -20.78 16.68 18.08
N SER A 123 -19.59 16.88 18.63
CA SER A 123 -18.45 17.57 17.98
C SER A 123 -17.93 16.87 16.71
N ASN A 124 -18.15 15.56 16.57
CA ASN A 124 -17.70 14.77 15.42
C ASN A 124 -18.73 14.64 14.29
N ASP A 125 -19.93 15.21 14.43
CA ASP A 125 -20.97 15.19 13.39
C ASP A 125 -20.73 16.32 12.37
N PRO A 126 -20.46 16.00 11.08
CA PRO A 126 -20.27 17.01 10.03
C PRO A 126 -21.48 17.94 9.85
N ALA A 127 -22.70 17.44 9.99
CA ALA A 127 -23.90 18.23 9.81
C ALA A 127 -24.08 19.25 10.94
N TYR A 128 -23.73 18.86 12.17
CA TYR A 128 -23.68 19.77 13.32
C TYR A 128 -22.56 20.81 13.15
N ALA A 129 -21.36 20.36 12.77
CA ALA A 129 -20.21 21.24 12.55
C ALA A 129 -20.48 22.29 11.44
N ALA A 130 -21.14 21.91 10.35
CA ALA A 130 -21.47 22.81 9.23
C ALA A 130 -22.45 23.91 9.62
N ARG A 131 -23.31 23.68 10.63
CA ARG A 131 -24.20 24.72 11.18
C ARG A 131 -23.44 25.72 12.05
N LEU A 132 -22.40 25.26 12.76
CA LEU A 132 -21.63 26.06 13.69
C LEU A 132 -20.56 26.90 12.97
N VAL A 133 -19.85 26.30 12.00
CA VAL A 133 -18.78 26.94 11.23
C VAL A 133 -19.22 27.09 9.78
N LYS A 134 -19.75 28.27 9.46
CA LYS A 134 -20.23 28.60 8.11
C LYS A 134 -19.09 28.96 7.15
N ASN A 135 -19.28 28.71 5.86
CA ASN A 135 -18.28 28.96 4.82
C ASN A 135 -17.77 30.40 4.79
N ASP A 136 -18.66 31.37 5.03
CA ASP A 136 -18.35 32.81 5.05
C ASP A 136 -17.25 33.18 6.04
N LEU A 137 -17.07 32.41 7.13
CA LEU A 137 -15.97 32.58 8.08
C LEU A 137 -14.61 32.24 7.46
N CYS A 138 -14.53 31.08 6.80
CA CYS A 138 -13.32 30.68 6.10
C CYS A 138 -13.02 31.64 4.95
N MET A 139 -14.06 32.00 4.18
CA MET A 139 -13.94 32.87 3.01
C MET A 139 -13.51 34.28 3.37
N PHE A 140 -13.87 34.77 4.56
CA PHE A 140 -13.42 36.08 5.04
C PHE A 140 -11.90 36.22 5.10
N CYS A 141 -11.17 35.14 5.40
CA CYS A 141 -9.71 35.14 5.44
C CYS A 141 -9.08 34.58 4.16
N HIS A 142 -9.77 33.68 3.44
CA HIS A 142 -9.23 32.95 2.30
C HIS A 142 -9.62 33.50 0.93
N THR A 143 -10.40 34.59 0.87
CA THR A 143 -10.76 35.27 -0.38
C THR A 143 -10.76 36.78 -0.23
N ASP A 144 -10.41 37.48 -1.30
CA ASP A 144 -10.43 38.95 -1.34
C ASP A 144 -11.88 39.45 -1.44
N GLY A 145 -12.65 38.86 -2.36
CA GLY A 145 -14.02 39.28 -2.64
C GLY A 145 -14.95 39.16 -1.42
N MET A 146 -14.90 38.04 -0.70
CA MET A 146 -15.76 37.86 0.49
C MET A 146 -15.31 38.75 1.66
N ASN A 147 -14.00 38.97 1.82
CA ASN A 147 -13.48 39.89 2.84
C ASN A 147 -14.04 41.29 2.60
N GLN A 148 -13.91 41.82 1.38
CA GLN A 148 -14.39 43.15 1.01
C GLN A 148 -15.91 43.27 1.20
N LYS A 149 -16.68 42.30 0.70
CA LYS A 149 -18.14 42.27 0.82
C LYS A 149 -18.61 42.31 2.27
N ILE A 150 -18.09 41.41 3.12
CA ILE A 150 -18.51 41.35 4.53
C ILE A 150 -18.10 42.63 5.27
N ARG A 151 -16.93 43.20 4.95
CA ARG A 151 -16.48 44.48 5.54
C ARG A 151 -17.34 45.67 5.10
N SER A 152 -17.90 45.68 3.89
CA SER A 152 -18.83 46.74 3.46
C SER A 152 -20.22 46.60 4.08
N GLU A 153 -20.64 45.36 4.39
CA GLU A 153 -21.98 45.08 4.92
C GLU A 153 -22.05 45.11 6.45
N ARG A 154 -20.91 45.05 7.16
CA ARG A 154 -20.87 44.89 8.62
C ARG A 154 -19.94 45.88 9.30
N ILE A 155 -20.35 46.28 10.51
CA ILE A 155 -19.49 47.03 11.43
C ILE A 155 -18.45 46.06 12.01
N MET A 156 -17.19 46.23 11.61
CA MET A 156 -16.12 45.32 12.03
C MET A 156 -15.73 45.49 13.50
N SER A 157 -15.69 46.73 14.00
CA SER A 157 -15.31 47.06 15.38
C SER A 157 -15.92 48.39 15.81
N VAL A 158 -16.18 48.55 17.12
CA VAL A 158 -16.66 49.80 17.72
C VAL A 158 -15.69 50.20 18.82
N GLY A 159 -14.82 51.18 18.56
CA GLY A 159 -13.84 51.72 19.51
C GLY A 159 -12.70 50.78 19.96
N HIS A 160 -12.86 49.46 19.81
CA HIS A 160 -11.89 48.44 20.23
C HIS A 160 -11.96 47.20 19.32
N ALA A 161 -10.81 46.55 19.10
CA ALA A 161 -10.72 45.30 18.35
C ALA A 161 -10.82 44.10 19.30
N PHE A 162 -11.96 43.42 19.30
CA PHE A 162 -12.22 42.34 20.26
C PHE A 162 -11.51 41.02 19.94
N ARG A 163 -11.22 40.76 18.65
CA ARG A 163 -10.53 39.55 18.17
C ARG A 163 -9.82 39.82 16.84
N LYS A 164 -8.94 38.89 16.45
CA LYS A 164 -8.09 39.03 15.27
C LYS A 164 -8.89 39.08 13.97
N LEU A 165 -9.91 38.22 13.83
CA LEU A 165 -10.71 38.10 12.60
C LEU A 165 -11.19 39.48 12.11
N ASP A 166 -11.71 40.33 12.99
CA ASP A 166 -12.34 41.58 12.58
C ASP A 166 -11.33 42.61 12.03
N GLY A 167 -10.04 42.46 12.38
CA GLY A 167 -8.93 43.24 11.85
C GLY A 167 -8.37 42.72 10.52
N VAL A 168 -8.76 41.52 10.06
CA VAL A 168 -8.25 40.94 8.82
C VAL A 168 -8.72 41.75 7.61
N LYS A 169 -7.75 42.16 6.79
CA LYS A 169 -7.94 42.86 5.52
C LYS A 169 -7.21 42.11 4.41
N ASN A 170 -7.96 41.67 3.42
CA ASN A 170 -7.43 41.04 2.23
C ASN A 170 -7.29 42.05 1.07
N PRO A 171 -6.26 41.95 0.22
CA PRO A 171 -5.35 40.81 0.06
C PRO A 171 -4.13 40.76 1.01
N ASP A 172 -3.88 41.83 1.78
CA ASP A 172 -2.63 41.96 2.56
C ASP A 172 -2.43 40.80 3.55
N PHE A 173 -3.49 40.39 4.26
CA PHE A 173 -3.42 39.28 5.19
C PHE A 173 -3.13 37.94 4.51
N ARG A 174 -3.83 37.59 3.41
CA ARG A 174 -3.55 36.33 2.69
C ARG A 174 -2.14 36.32 2.10
N LYS A 175 -1.70 37.44 1.51
CA LYS A 175 -0.39 37.55 0.86
C LYS A 175 0.75 37.49 1.86
N SER A 176 0.60 38.12 3.04
CA SER A 176 1.61 38.01 4.11
C SER A 176 1.80 36.58 4.63
N HIS A 177 0.81 35.70 4.44
CA HIS A 177 0.89 34.27 4.75
C HIS A 177 1.15 33.38 3.53
N SER A 178 1.48 33.99 2.38
CA SER A 178 1.69 33.30 1.10
C SER A 178 0.53 32.39 0.70
N LEU A 179 -0.70 32.85 0.95
CA LEU A 179 -1.93 32.14 0.63
C LEU A 179 -2.54 32.66 -0.67
N PRO A 180 -2.95 31.77 -1.60
CA PRO A 180 -3.74 32.16 -2.75
C PRO A 180 -5.17 32.53 -2.31
N ASP A 181 -5.85 33.30 -3.14
CA ASP A 181 -7.31 33.39 -3.08
C ASP A 181 -7.92 32.05 -3.57
N ILE A 182 -8.61 31.33 -2.70
CA ILE A 182 -9.00 29.95 -3.02
C ILE A 182 -10.13 29.83 -4.04
N MET A 183 -10.81 30.93 -4.34
CA MET A 183 -11.91 30.98 -5.30
C MET A 183 -11.43 31.38 -6.69
N THR A 184 -10.44 32.27 -6.77
CA THR A 184 -9.95 32.83 -8.04
C THR A 184 -8.57 32.29 -8.45
N GLU A 185 -7.66 32.08 -7.51
CA GLU A 185 -6.28 31.59 -7.74
C GLU A 185 -6.16 30.08 -7.45
N GLY A 186 -7.16 29.48 -6.80
CA GLY A 186 -7.22 28.06 -6.47
C GLY A 186 -6.34 27.67 -5.29
N VAL A 187 -5.67 26.51 -5.37
CA VAL A 187 -4.76 26.06 -4.30
C VAL A 187 -3.31 26.47 -4.56
N ARG A 188 -2.49 26.45 -3.49
CA ARG A 188 -1.05 26.75 -3.57
C ARG A 188 -0.39 25.93 -4.71
N PRO A 189 0.57 26.48 -5.46
CA PRO A 189 1.27 25.75 -6.54
C PRO A 189 1.98 24.48 -6.06
N THR A 190 2.36 24.44 -4.78
CA THR A 190 2.98 23.26 -4.15
C THR A 190 1.99 22.12 -3.88
N THR A 191 0.69 22.37 -4.01
CA THR A 191 -0.35 21.38 -3.75
C THR A 191 -0.62 20.57 -5.00
N ASP A 192 -0.53 19.25 -4.86
CA ASP A 192 -0.70 18.29 -5.94
C ASP A 192 -2.16 18.18 -6.42
N VAL A 193 -3.12 18.32 -5.51
CA VAL A 193 -4.55 18.21 -5.80
C VAL A 193 -5.23 19.57 -5.77
N ASP A 194 -5.97 19.91 -6.83
CA ASP A 194 -6.88 21.06 -6.86
C ASP A 194 -8.33 20.58 -6.86
N PRO A 195 -9.02 20.63 -5.71
CA PRO A 195 -10.42 20.23 -5.64
C PRO A 195 -11.35 21.22 -6.35
N LYS A 196 -10.88 22.36 -6.89
CA LYS A 196 -11.74 23.40 -7.47
C LYS A 196 -12.79 23.88 -6.47
N HIS A 197 -12.33 24.59 -5.43
CA HIS A 197 -13.18 25.11 -4.34
C HIS A 197 -14.39 25.89 -4.86
N SER A 198 -14.25 26.69 -5.93
CA SER A 198 -15.37 27.44 -6.52
C SER A 198 -16.54 26.55 -6.93
N LYS A 199 -16.27 25.47 -7.68
CA LYS A 199 -17.29 24.51 -8.10
C LYS A 199 -17.99 23.85 -6.91
N HIS A 200 -17.22 23.44 -5.90
CA HIS A 200 -17.80 22.80 -4.71
C HIS A 200 -18.63 23.78 -3.89
N TYR A 201 -18.19 25.02 -3.76
CA TYR A 201 -18.92 26.07 -3.09
C TYR A 201 -20.24 26.41 -3.80
N GLU A 202 -20.22 26.55 -5.13
CA GLU A 202 -21.41 26.79 -5.95
C GLU A 202 -22.45 25.66 -5.85
N MET A 203 -21.98 24.43 -5.64
CA MET A 203 -22.85 23.26 -5.38
C MET A 203 -23.43 23.22 -3.96
N GLY A 204 -23.07 24.17 -3.09
CA GLY A 204 -23.59 24.30 -1.73
C GLY A 204 -22.86 23.44 -0.68
N PHE A 205 -21.68 22.90 -0.98
CA PHE A 205 -20.89 22.15 -0.01
C PHE A 205 -20.29 23.08 1.07
N SER A 206 -20.27 22.59 2.31
CA SER A 206 -19.62 23.27 3.42
C SER A 206 -18.12 23.01 3.43
N CYS A 207 -17.32 23.99 3.84
CA CYS A 207 -15.88 23.83 3.99
C CYS A 207 -15.55 22.68 4.95
N VAL A 208 -16.34 22.50 6.00
CA VAL A 208 -16.13 21.44 6.99
C VAL A 208 -16.52 20.05 6.51
N ASP A 209 -17.27 19.92 5.40
CA ASP A 209 -17.55 18.61 4.80
C ASP A 209 -16.25 17.91 4.37
N CYS A 210 -15.23 18.70 4.03
CA CYS A 210 -13.89 18.20 3.70
C CYS A 210 -12.83 18.56 4.75
N HIS A 211 -12.98 19.68 5.46
CA HIS A 211 -12.00 20.22 6.40
C HIS A 211 -12.40 20.08 7.87
N LEU A 212 -13.29 19.14 8.23
CA LEU A 212 -13.81 18.94 9.59
C LEU A 212 -12.72 18.98 10.69
N LYS A 213 -11.58 18.33 10.46
CA LYS A 213 -10.50 18.19 11.45
C LYS A 213 -9.35 19.20 11.30
N ILE A 214 -9.58 20.34 10.64
CA ILE A 214 -8.54 21.34 10.36
C ILE A 214 -7.91 21.92 11.63
N ALA A 215 -8.69 22.06 12.70
CA ALA A 215 -8.22 22.46 14.04
C ALA A 215 -8.19 21.29 15.03
N HIS A 216 -9.07 20.30 14.86
CA HIS A 216 -9.33 19.25 15.85
C HIS A 216 -8.64 17.89 15.58
N SER A 217 -7.75 17.81 14.58
CA SER A 217 -7.05 16.55 14.23
C SER A 217 -5.89 16.19 15.16
N GLY A 218 -5.36 17.15 15.92
CA GLY A 218 -4.11 17.00 16.67
C GLY A 218 -2.86 16.91 15.79
N MET A 219 -2.99 17.08 14.46
CA MET A 219 -1.90 17.00 13.50
C MET A 219 -1.53 18.38 12.97
N VAL A 220 -0.23 18.72 13.00
CA VAL A 220 0.27 19.94 12.40
C VAL A 220 0.09 19.87 10.88
N GLY A 221 -0.74 20.76 10.33
CA GLY A 221 -0.95 20.84 8.90
C GLY A 221 -1.76 19.67 8.32
N TYR A 222 -2.72 19.17 9.08
CA TYR A 222 -3.73 18.21 8.60
C TYR A 222 -4.21 18.54 7.19
N LYS A 223 -4.26 17.50 6.36
CA LYS A 223 -4.79 17.55 5.00
C LYS A 223 -5.94 16.56 4.91
N SER A 224 -6.99 16.93 4.18
CA SER A 224 -8.08 16.02 3.85
C SER A 224 -7.55 14.80 3.08
N SER A 225 -8.15 13.63 3.29
CA SER A 225 -7.77 12.40 2.60
C SER A 225 -8.52 12.26 1.27
N MET A 226 -7.92 11.55 0.32
CA MET A 226 -8.60 11.18 -0.93
C MET A 226 -9.88 10.38 -0.69
N ASP A 227 -9.92 9.60 0.40
CA ASP A 227 -11.09 8.79 0.80
C ASP A 227 -12.37 9.64 0.95
N ILE A 228 -12.26 10.86 1.48
CA ILE A 228 -13.39 11.78 1.62
C ILE A 228 -13.94 12.16 0.23
N CYS A 229 -13.03 12.51 -0.69
CA CYS A 229 -13.40 12.84 -2.07
C CYS A 229 -14.06 11.65 -2.77
N PHE A 230 -13.44 10.46 -2.64
CA PHE A 230 -13.89 9.25 -3.34
C PHE A 230 -15.27 8.79 -2.89
N LYS A 231 -15.49 8.71 -1.57
CA LYS A 231 -16.79 8.34 -1.01
C LYS A 231 -17.90 9.31 -1.43
N CYS A 232 -17.62 10.61 -1.41
CA CYS A 232 -18.58 11.62 -1.83
C CYS A 232 -18.86 11.53 -3.34
N HIS A 233 -17.82 11.46 -4.17
CA HIS A 233 -17.97 11.36 -5.63
C HIS A 233 -18.74 10.10 -6.03
N ASP A 234 -18.44 8.95 -5.44
CA ASP A 234 -19.17 7.70 -5.71
C ASP A 234 -20.64 7.79 -5.30
N ALA A 235 -20.93 8.36 -4.13
CA ALA A 235 -22.30 8.60 -3.68
C ALA A 235 -23.05 9.52 -4.67
N LYS A 236 -22.43 10.63 -5.09
CA LYS A 236 -23.04 11.56 -6.06
C LYS A 236 -23.22 10.97 -7.44
N ARG A 237 -22.34 10.06 -7.88
CA ARG A 237 -22.53 9.31 -9.14
C ARG A 237 -23.74 8.38 -9.08
N LYS A 238 -23.99 7.73 -7.93
CA LYS A 238 -25.19 6.91 -7.71
C LYS A 238 -26.48 7.75 -7.73
N GLU A 239 -26.40 9.01 -7.31
CA GLU A 239 -27.49 9.99 -7.42
C GLU A 239 -27.65 10.59 -8.84
N GLY A 240 -26.93 10.07 -9.85
CA GLY A 240 -27.00 10.55 -11.23
C GLY A 240 -26.24 11.85 -11.51
N LYS A 241 -25.45 12.36 -10.55
CA LYS A 241 -24.53 13.48 -10.78
C LYS A 241 -23.27 12.98 -11.51
N LYS A 242 -22.53 13.92 -12.11
CA LYS A 242 -21.35 13.62 -12.94
C LYS A 242 -20.05 14.21 -12.37
N PRO A 243 -19.67 13.96 -11.10
CA PRO A 243 -18.34 14.32 -10.64
C PRO A 243 -17.27 13.47 -11.35
N PRO A 244 -16.00 13.92 -11.38
CA PRO A 244 -14.90 13.12 -11.89
C PRO A 244 -14.87 11.73 -11.26
N ALA A 245 -14.60 10.72 -12.09
CA ALA A 245 -14.47 9.33 -11.64
C ALA A 245 -13.20 9.17 -10.79
N ASN A 246 -13.26 8.33 -9.75
CA ASN A 246 -12.14 8.14 -8.81
C ASN A 246 -10.91 7.52 -9.49
N GLU A 247 -11.12 6.80 -10.58
CA GLU A 247 -10.07 6.20 -11.42
C GLU A 247 -9.38 7.24 -12.31
N ASN A 248 -9.98 8.42 -12.50
CA ASN A 248 -9.44 9.52 -13.29
C ASN A 248 -8.57 10.44 -12.43
N CYS A 249 -7.39 9.97 -12.04
CA CYS A 249 -6.48 10.69 -11.14
C CYS A 249 -6.13 12.10 -11.63
N ILE A 250 -5.95 12.28 -12.96
CA ILE A 250 -5.59 13.57 -13.57
C ILE A 250 -6.72 14.61 -13.52
N ALA A 251 -7.96 14.20 -13.23
CA ALA A 251 -9.04 15.16 -13.02
C ALA A 251 -8.86 15.97 -11.73
N CYS A 252 -8.08 15.44 -10.77
CA CYS A 252 -7.84 16.06 -9.47
C CYS A 252 -6.37 16.48 -9.30
N HIS A 253 -5.42 15.66 -9.78
CA HIS A 253 -3.99 15.92 -9.68
C HIS A 253 -3.52 16.89 -10.78
N ARG A 254 -2.89 17.99 -10.37
CA ARG A 254 -2.45 19.09 -11.26
C ARG A 254 -1.19 18.76 -12.06
N GLN A 255 -0.43 17.74 -11.66
CA GLN A 255 0.90 17.43 -12.16
C GLN A 255 1.02 15.94 -12.50
N ALA A 256 0.77 15.58 -13.76
CA ALA A 256 0.87 14.19 -14.23
C ALA A 256 2.30 13.61 -14.07
N ASP A 257 3.31 14.48 -14.14
CA ASP A 257 4.74 14.24 -13.90
C ASP A 257 5.07 13.87 -12.44
N ARG A 258 4.20 14.24 -11.47
CA ARG A 258 4.36 13.81 -10.07
C ARG A 258 3.57 12.57 -9.69
N VAL A 259 2.57 12.21 -10.48
CA VAL A 259 1.79 10.96 -10.31
C VAL A 259 2.49 9.79 -11.02
N THR A 260 3.17 10.06 -12.13
CA THR A 260 3.92 9.05 -12.89
C THR A 260 5.41 9.14 -12.58
N PRO A 261 6.06 8.07 -12.09
CA PRO A 261 7.51 8.06 -11.91
C PRO A 261 8.25 8.36 -13.22
N ASP A 262 9.04 9.43 -13.25
CA ASP A 262 9.92 9.76 -14.38
C ASP A 262 10.93 8.65 -14.66
N LYS A 263 11.44 8.04 -13.59
CA LYS A 263 12.41 6.94 -13.68
C LYS A 263 11.70 5.62 -13.99
N PRO A 264 12.27 4.79 -14.89
CA PRO A 264 11.74 3.46 -15.12
C PRO A 264 11.73 2.63 -13.84
N ILE A 265 10.62 1.95 -13.56
CA ILE A 265 10.56 0.95 -12.50
C ILE A 265 11.28 -0.30 -12.98
N VAL A 266 12.32 -0.70 -12.27
CA VAL A 266 13.06 -1.93 -12.55
C VAL A 266 12.53 -3.05 -11.66
N MET A 267 12.00 -4.10 -12.27
CA MET A 267 11.51 -5.30 -11.59
C MET A 267 12.52 -6.45 -11.79
N GLY A 268 12.89 -7.14 -10.71
CA GLY A 268 13.87 -8.23 -10.77
C GLY A 268 15.32 -7.77 -10.58
N LYS A 269 16.28 -8.68 -10.79
CA LYS A 269 17.72 -8.44 -10.60
C LYS A 269 18.55 -9.10 -11.71
N GLY A 270 19.70 -8.51 -12.04
CA GLY A 270 20.64 -9.02 -13.03
C GLY A 270 20.02 -9.16 -14.42
N ASP A 271 20.38 -10.22 -15.13
CA ASP A 271 19.91 -10.57 -16.50
C ASP A 271 18.39 -10.72 -16.62
N ARG A 272 17.69 -10.86 -15.48
CA ARG A 272 16.22 -10.99 -15.42
C ARG A 272 15.51 -9.67 -15.13
N ALA A 273 16.24 -8.57 -15.01
CA ALA A 273 15.66 -7.25 -14.77
C ALA A 273 14.75 -6.83 -15.93
N VAL A 274 13.58 -6.32 -15.60
CA VAL A 274 12.59 -5.76 -16.52
C VAL A 274 12.47 -4.27 -16.25
N SER A 275 12.59 -3.44 -17.28
CA SER A 275 12.42 -1.99 -17.17
C SER A 275 11.02 -1.58 -17.64
N PHE A 276 10.22 -1.03 -16.73
CA PHE A 276 8.87 -0.53 -17.00
C PHE A 276 8.85 1.00 -16.96
N LYS A 277 8.34 1.64 -18.02
CA LYS A 277 8.25 3.11 -18.12
C LYS A 277 6.79 3.56 -18.12
N HIS A 278 6.41 4.37 -17.13
CA HIS A 278 5.06 4.95 -17.08
C HIS A 278 4.76 5.84 -18.28
N THR A 279 5.71 6.68 -18.69
CA THR A 279 5.55 7.64 -19.81
C THR A 279 5.17 7.00 -21.14
N THR A 280 5.53 5.73 -21.35
CA THR A 280 5.12 4.98 -22.55
C THR A 280 3.69 4.43 -22.41
N HIS A 281 3.34 3.92 -21.23
CA HIS A 281 2.06 3.23 -21.01
C HIS A 281 0.91 4.23 -20.79
N THR A 282 1.17 5.33 -20.09
CA THR A 282 0.14 6.34 -19.76
C THR A 282 -0.34 7.13 -20.97
N LYS A 283 0.36 7.04 -22.10
CA LYS A 283 -0.10 7.56 -23.41
C LYS A 283 -1.31 6.78 -23.95
N ALA A 284 -1.45 5.51 -23.59
CA ALA A 284 -2.46 4.62 -24.15
C ALA A 284 -3.39 3.99 -23.08
N VAL A 285 -3.01 4.04 -21.81
CA VAL A 285 -3.68 3.33 -20.71
C VAL A 285 -3.89 4.27 -19.52
N GLN A 286 -5.11 4.28 -18.98
CA GLN A 286 -5.45 5.06 -17.79
C GLN A 286 -4.91 4.39 -16.51
N CYS A 287 -4.55 5.20 -15.51
CA CYS A 287 -3.96 4.75 -14.25
C CYS A 287 -4.78 3.63 -13.57
N GLY A 288 -6.11 3.78 -13.55
CA GLY A 288 -7.03 2.83 -12.92
C GLY A 288 -7.02 1.45 -13.55
N ILE A 289 -6.65 1.31 -14.83
CA ILE A 289 -6.57 0.00 -15.50
C ILE A 289 -5.45 -0.86 -14.90
N CYS A 290 -4.37 -0.23 -14.43
CA CYS A 290 -3.26 -0.92 -13.80
C CYS A 290 -3.44 -0.99 -12.27
N HIS A 291 -3.79 0.13 -11.63
CA HIS A 291 -3.70 0.26 -10.17
C HIS A 291 -4.91 -0.23 -9.38
N THR A 292 -5.99 -0.62 -10.04
CA THR A 292 -7.16 -1.22 -9.37
C THR A 292 -7.12 -2.75 -9.29
N GLY A 293 -6.04 -3.39 -9.78
CA GLY A 293 -5.91 -4.85 -9.67
C GLY A 293 -4.63 -5.48 -10.23
N LEU A 294 -3.93 -4.84 -11.17
CA LEU A 294 -2.72 -5.43 -11.77
C LEU A 294 -1.45 -5.09 -10.99
N PHE A 295 -1.34 -3.85 -10.51
CA PHE A 295 -0.17 -3.33 -9.80
C PHE A 295 -0.54 -2.50 -8.58
N GLY A 296 0.08 -2.76 -7.44
CA GLY A 296 0.01 -1.88 -6.28
C GLY A 296 0.62 -0.51 -6.57
N MET A 297 0.18 0.51 -5.82
CA MET A 297 0.69 1.89 -5.98
C MET A 297 2.13 2.03 -5.49
N LYS A 298 2.61 1.14 -4.61
CA LYS A 298 3.98 1.18 -4.09
C LYS A 298 4.90 0.32 -4.94
N ALA A 299 6.07 0.87 -5.30
CA ALA A 299 7.08 0.14 -6.05
C ALA A 299 7.50 -1.14 -5.28
N GLY A 300 7.45 -2.29 -5.96
CA GLY A 300 7.80 -3.60 -5.39
C GLY A 300 6.69 -4.29 -4.60
N GLU A 301 5.52 -3.67 -4.44
CA GLU A 301 4.34 -4.27 -3.80
C GLU A 301 3.84 -5.49 -4.61
N THR A 302 3.77 -5.33 -5.93
CA THR A 302 3.44 -6.44 -6.84
C THR A 302 4.69 -7.20 -7.24
N ARG A 303 4.78 -8.46 -6.80
CA ARG A 303 5.83 -9.40 -7.23
C ARG A 303 5.34 -10.22 -8.42
N VAL A 304 6.05 -10.11 -9.53
CA VAL A 304 5.83 -10.93 -10.73
C VAL A 304 6.86 -12.05 -10.74
N THR A 305 6.39 -13.28 -10.84
CA THR A 305 7.21 -14.47 -11.00
C THR A 305 7.04 -15.03 -12.42
N PHE A 306 7.90 -15.97 -12.81
CA PHE A 306 7.70 -16.63 -14.10
C PHE A 306 6.35 -17.38 -14.14
N ALA A 307 5.90 -17.94 -13.01
CA ALA A 307 4.61 -18.64 -12.96
C ALA A 307 3.41 -17.74 -13.28
N ASP A 308 3.58 -16.41 -13.25
CA ASP A 308 2.58 -15.43 -13.65
C ASP A 308 2.61 -15.12 -15.17
N HIS A 309 3.68 -15.50 -15.88
CA HIS A 309 3.83 -15.25 -17.32
C HIS A 309 2.75 -15.98 -18.13
N GLY A 310 2.15 -15.26 -19.08
CA GLY A 310 1.07 -15.77 -19.92
C GLY A 310 -0.27 -15.98 -19.21
N LYS A 311 -0.40 -15.60 -17.94
CA LYS A 311 -1.67 -15.64 -17.19
C LYS A 311 -2.34 -14.27 -17.17
N ASP A 312 -3.59 -14.19 -16.71
CA ASP A 312 -4.31 -12.91 -16.58
C ASP A 312 -3.85 -12.12 -15.33
N LYS A 313 -2.56 -11.78 -15.26
CA LYS A 313 -1.93 -11.08 -14.13
C LYS A 313 -0.81 -10.15 -14.57
N ALA A 314 -0.61 -9.03 -13.86
CA ALA A 314 0.46 -8.06 -14.12
C ALA A 314 0.47 -7.55 -15.59
N CYS A 315 1.55 -7.81 -16.34
CA CYS A 315 1.72 -7.31 -17.71
C CYS A 315 0.89 -8.07 -18.77
N PHE A 316 0.61 -9.35 -18.49
CA PHE A 316 0.16 -10.34 -19.48
C PHE A 316 -1.31 -10.22 -19.94
N PRO A 317 -2.26 -9.58 -19.22
CA PRO A 317 -3.59 -9.26 -19.76
C PRO A 317 -3.55 -8.40 -21.03
N CYS A 318 -2.46 -7.62 -21.19
CA CYS A 318 -2.22 -6.76 -22.35
C CYS A 318 -1.11 -7.32 -23.26
N HIS A 319 0.00 -7.82 -22.69
CA HIS A 319 1.11 -8.40 -23.43
C HIS A 319 0.86 -9.86 -23.81
N ASN A 320 -0.13 -10.10 -24.66
CA ASN A 320 -0.58 -11.44 -25.08
C ASN A 320 -0.49 -11.66 -26.60
N GLY A 321 0.15 -10.75 -27.33
CA GLY A 321 0.26 -10.80 -28.79
C GLY A 321 -0.98 -10.26 -29.53
N LYS A 322 -2.09 -10.00 -28.84
CA LYS A 322 -3.30 -9.38 -29.41
C LYS A 322 -3.40 -7.89 -29.12
N LYS A 323 -3.29 -7.49 -27.84
CA LYS A 323 -3.40 -6.08 -27.41
C LYS A 323 -2.07 -5.33 -27.47
N ALA A 324 -0.99 -6.02 -27.12
CA ALA A 324 0.38 -5.50 -27.17
C ALA A 324 1.35 -6.64 -27.51
N THR A 325 2.64 -6.31 -27.61
CA THR A 325 3.72 -7.25 -27.90
C THR A 325 3.58 -8.55 -27.10
N ASP A 326 3.73 -9.68 -27.79
CA ASP A 326 3.68 -11.03 -27.19
C ASP A 326 4.75 -11.18 -26.09
N TRP A 327 4.33 -11.69 -24.92
CA TRP A 327 5.20 -11.96 -23.78
C TRP A 327 6.31 -12.97 -24.07
N GLN A 328 6.14 -13.82 -25.09
CA GLN A 328 7.18 -14.77 -25.51
C GLN A 328 8.42 -14.07 -26.07
N LYS A 329 8.33 -12.78 -26.43
CA LYS A 329 9.48 -11.96 -26.82
C LYS A 329 10.21 -11.42 -25.58
N CYS A 330 10.88 -12.32 -24.85
CA CYS A 330 11.53 -12.03 -23.55
C CYS A 330 12.38 -10.74 -23.56
N ASN A 331 13.18 -10.53 -24.60
CA ASN A 331 14.12 -9.39 -24.70
C ASN A 331 13.44 -8.04 -24.90
N TYR A 332 12.14 -8.03 -25.21
CA TYR A 332 11.36 -6.79 -25.26
C TYR A 332 11.16 -6.18 -23.87
N CYS A 333 11.13 -7.03 -22.85
CA CYS A 333 10.93 -6.64 -21.46
C CYS A 333 12.22 -6.77 -20.63
N HIS A 334 12.95 -7.88 -20.81
CA HIS A 334 14.17 -8.16 -20.07
C HIS A 334 15.38 -7.49 -20.69
N THR A 335 16.07 -6.64 -19.93
CA THR A 335 17.16 -5.78 -20.42
C THR A 335 18.50 -6.49 -20.62
N GLY A 336 18.62 -7.77 -20.24
CA GLY A 336 19.87 -8.51 -20.27
C GLY A 336 19.73 -10.04 -20.32
N MET A 337 18.56 -10.55 -20.71
CA MET A 337 18.33 -12.00 -20.71
C MET A 337 19.04 -12.65 -21.90
N SER A 338 20.27 -13.14 -21.68
CA SER A 338 20.80 -14.23 -22.49
C SER A 338 19.89 -15.44 -22.30
N GLY A 339 19.57 -16.17 -23.37
CA GLY A 339 18.64 -17.30 -23.35
C GLY A 339 18.88 -18.32 -22.22
N PRO A 340 17.91 -19.19 -21.92
CA PRO A 340 17.99 -20.06 -20.75
C PRO A 340 19.24 -20.94 -20.79
N LYS A 341 20.08 -20.81 -19.74
CA LYS A 341 21.35 -21.53 -19.62
C LYS A 341 21.16 -23.05 -19.72
N PRO A 342 22.17 -23.80 -20.19
CA PRO A 342 22.14 -25.25 -20.13
C PRO A 342 21.93 -25.75 -18.70
N VAL A 343 21.12 -26.81 -18.55
CA VAL A 343 20.79 -27.41 -17.25
C VAL A 343 21.48 -28.76 -17.14
N LYS A 344 22.31 -28.94 -16.11
CA LYS A 344 22.96 -30.21 -15.79
C LYS A 344 22.08 -30.99 -14.80
N MET A 345 21.71 -32.23 -15.14
CA MET A 345 20.88 -33.12 -14.33
C MET A 345 21.67 -34.39 -13.98
N GLY A 346 21.88 -34.66 -12.69
CA GLY A 346 22.71 -35.77 -12.21
C GLY A 346 23.99 -35.30 -11.54
N LYS A 347 24.89 -36.25 -11.23
CA LYS A 347 26.20 -35.97 -10.61
C LYS A 347 27.34 -36.41 -11.52
N ASP A 348 28.46 -35.72 -11.39
CA ASP A 348 29.75 -36.06 -12.01
C ASP A 348 29.66 -36.16 -13.55
N ASP A 349 30.41 -37.10 -14.14
CA ASP A 349 30.50 -37.32 -15.59
C ASP A 349 29.30 -38.09 -16.15
N THR A 350 28.45 -38.61 -15.27
CA THR A 350 27.22 -39.32 -15.64
C THR A 350 26.02 -38.39 -15.80
N ALA A 351 26.18 -37.10 -15.49
CA ALA A 351 25.12 -36.12 -15.58
C ALA A 351 24.77 -35.76 -17.04
N VAL A 352 23.48 -35.59 -17.30
CA VAL A 352 22.95 -35.17 -18.59
C VAL A 352 22.94 -33.64 -18.67
N THR A 353 23.47 -33.08 -19.76
CA THR A 353 23.41 -31.63 -20.01
C THR A 353 22.29 -31.32 -21.01
N PHE A 354 21.21 -30.73 -20.52
CA PHE A 354 20.10 -30.26 -21.35
C PHE A 354 20.38 -28.85 -21.87
N LYS A 355 20.35 -28.67 -23.21
CA LYS A 355 20.54 -27.37 -23.86
C LYS A 355 19.19 -26.85 -24.35
N HIS A 356 18.78 -25.68 -23.89
CA HIS A 356 17.53 -25.07 -24.34
C HIS A 356 17.59 -24.67 -25.83
N GLU A 357 18.73 -24.19 -26.31
CA GLU A 357 18.93 -23.72 -27.69
C GLU A 357 18.53 -24.74 -28.76
N THR A 358 18.73 -26.04 -28.50
CA THR A 358 18.36 -27.11 -29.43
C THR A 358 16.88 -27.49 -29.33
N HIS A 359 16.21 -27.16 -28.23
CA HIS A 359 14.82 -27.52 -27.96
C HIS A 359 13.84 -26.36 -28.19
N THR A 360 14.29 -25.10 -28.09
CA THR A 360 13.44 -23.92 -28.27
C THR A 360 13.31 -23.46 -29.72
N LYS A 361 14.01 -24.13 -30.67
CA LYS A 361 13.82 -23.89 -32.11
C LYS A 361 12.47 -24.46 -32.56
N GLY A 362 11.42 -23.66 -32.43
CA GLY A 362 10.05 -24.01 -32.86
C GLY A 362 9.14 -24.57 -31.78
N MET A 363 9.61 -24.74 -30.54
CA MET A 363 8.75 -25.10 -29.39
C MET A 363 8.49 -23.90 -28.49
N LYS A 364 7.26 -23.80 -27.99
CA LYS A 364 6.86 -22.79 -27.02
C LYS A 364 7.27 -23.21 -25.61
N CYS A 365 7.59 -22.23 -24.76
CA CYS A 365 8.02 -22.48 -23.38
C CYS A 365 6.96 -23.23 -22.57
N ASP A 366 5.67 -22.94 -22.81
CA ASP A 366 4.51 -23.56 -22.14
C ASP A 366 4.37 -25.06 -22.43
N SER A 367 4.95 -25.52 -23.54
CA SER A 367 4.94 -26.93 -23.94
C SER A 367 5.80 -27.79 -23.01
N CYS A 368 6.72 -27.17 -22.27
CA CYS A 368 7.55 -27.84 -21.26
C CYS A 368 7.32 -27.30 -19.85
N HIS A 369 7.09 -25.99 -19.72
CA HIS A 369 7.04 -25.30 -18.45
C HIS A 369 5.64 -24.77 -18.11
N THR A 370 5.13 -24.92 -16.88
CA THR A 370 5.72 -25.65 -15.74
C THR A 370 5.32 -27.13 -15.71
N THR A 371 4.55 -27.60 -16.69
CA THR A 371 3.85 -28.89 -16.64
C THR A 371 4.80 -30.09 -16.60
N ILE A 372 5.85 -30.09 -17.44
CA ILE A 372 6.82 -31.18 -17.50
C ILE A 372 8.03 -30.86 -16.61
N PHE A 373 8.51 -29.62 -16.68
CA PHE A 373 9.64 -29.14 -15.89
C PHE A 373 9.24 -27.85 -15.15
N PRO A 374 9.54 -27.72 -13.86
CA PRO A 374 9.48 -26.44 -13.17
C PRO A 374 10.66 -25.56 -13.59
N MET A 375 10.45 -24.24 -13.66
CA MET A 375 11.52 -23.27 -13.97
C MET A 375 12.38 -22.92 -12.76
N LYS A 376 12.83 -23.96 -12.07
CA LYS A 376 13.80 -23.86 -10.97
C LYS A 376 14.81 -24.99 -11.13
N ALA A 377 16.06 -24.61 -11.41
CA ALA A 377 17.15 -25.55 -11.58
C ALA A 377 17.30 -26.44 -10.33
N GLY A 378 17.53 -27.73 -10.54
CA GLY A 378 17.73 -28.72 -9.47
C GLY A 378 16.47 -29.26 -8.79
N VAL A 379 15.27 -28.78 -9.15
CA VAL A 379 14.01 -29.32 -8.59
C VAL A 379 13.62 -30.64 -9.25
N SER A 380 13.71 -30.72 -10.58
CA SER A 380 13.45 -31.96 -11.30
C SER A 380 14.54 -32.98 -11.03
N LYS A 381 14.15 -34.08 -10.38
CA LYS A 381 14.98 -35.27 -10.23
C LYS A 381 14.40 -36.37 -11.10
N VAL A 382 15.21 -36.84 -12.06
CA VAL A 382 14.86 -37.98 -12.91
C VAL A 382 15.60 -39.18 -12.35
N ALA A 383 14.85 -40.15 -11.83
CA ALA A 383 15.42 -41.43 -11.42
C ALA A 383 15.57 -42.35 -12.63
N PHE A 384 16.43 -43.37 -12.52
CA PHE A 384 16.53 -44.39 -13.57
C PHE A 384 15.17 -45.07 -13.83
N ALA A 385 14.37 -45.28 -12.78
CA ALA A 385 13.01 -45.83 -12.88
C ALA A 385 12.01 -44.95 -13.65
N ASP A 386 12.34 -43.68 -13.95
CA ASP A 386 11.54 -42.82 -14.80
C ASP A 386 11.88 -42.99 -16.29
N HIS A 387 12.98 -43.69 -16.64
CA HIS A 387 13.38 -43.92 -18.04
C HIS A 387 12.35 -44.78 -18.77
N GLY A 388 11.94 -44.33 -19.95
CA GLY A 388 10.93 -45.00 -20.77
C GLY A 388 9.49 -44.89 -20.25
N LYS A 389 9.23 -44.13 -19.17
CA LYS A 389 7.87 -43.77 -18.74
C LYS A 389 7.51 -42.40 -19.29
N ASP A 390 6.25 -42.13 -19.61
CA ASP A 390 5.76 -40.83 -20.14
C ASP A 390 5.89 -39.66 -19.13
N LYS A 391 7.12 -39.34 -18.74
CA LYS A 391 7.49 -38.36 -17.72
C LYS A 391 8.84 -37.71 -18.07
N SER A 392 9.02 -36.45 -17.71
CA SER A 392 10.26 -35.70 -17.96
C SER A 392 10.65 -35.71 -19.46
N CYS A 393 11.90 -36.06 -19.80
CA CYS A 393 12.41 -36.10 -21.17
C CYS A 393 11.61 -37.06 -22.07
N PHE A 394 11.10 -38.14 -21.50
CA PHE A 394 10.47 -39.26 -22.19
C PHE A 394 9.02 -38.97 -22.62
N VAL A 395 8.43 -37.85 -22.20
CA VAL A 395 7.17 -37.34 -22.78
C VAL A 395 7.31 -37.12 -24.29
N CYS A 396 8.54 -36.79 -24.73
CA CYS A 396 8.88 -36.61 -26.14
C CYS A 396 9.90 -37.65 -26.64
N HIS A 397 10.94 -37.97 -25.86
CA HIS A 397 11.94 -38.98 -26.23
C HIS A 397 11.44 -40.41 -25.98
N ASN A 398 10.46 -40.84 -26.79
CA ASN A 398 9.81 -42.14 -26.72
C ASN A 398 9.80 -42.89 -28.07
N GLY A 399 10.59 -42.42 -29.04
CA GLY A 399 10.65 -42.99 -30.39
C GLY A 399 9.49 -42.56 -31.31
N LYS A 400 8.47 -41.87 -30.79
CA LYS A 400 7.36 -41.33 -31.60
C LYS A 400 7.50 -39.82 -31.85
N LYS A 401 7.64 -39.02 -30.78
CA LYS A 401 7.71 -37.55 -30.90
C LYS A 401 9.14 -37.04 -31.13
N ALA A 402 10.11 -37.72 -30.56
CA ALA A 402 11.53 -37.45 -30.71
C ALA A 402 12.31 -38.77 -30.69
N SER A 403 13.64 -38.69 -30.74
CA SER A 403 14.50 -39.86 -30.76
C SER A 403 14.20 -40.82 -29.60
N ASP A 404 14.29 -42.12 -29.87
CA ASP A 404 14.12 -43.16 -28.87
C ASP A 404 15.11 -43.04 -27.70
N TRP A 405 14.68 -43.45 -26.51
CA TRP A 405 15.43 -43.28 -25.26
C TRP A 405 16.50 -44.36 -25.04
N SER A 406 16.44 -45.49 -25.76
CA SER A 406 17.33 -46.64 -25.54
C SER A 406 18.80 -46.33 -25.81
N ASN A 407 19.10 -45.29 -26.59
CA ASN A 407 20.47 -44.86 -26.83
C ASN A 407 20.96 -43.93 -25.70
N CYS A 408 21.47 -44.55 -24.64
CA CYS A 408 21.98 -43.86 -23.45
C CYS A 408 23.04 -42.79 -23.77
N ALA A 409 23.90 -43.04 -24.76
CA ALA A 409 25.02 -42.17 -25.13
C ALA A 409 24.59 -40.83 -25.75
N LYS A 410 23.34 -40.73 -26.25
CA LYS A 410 22.81 -39.45 -26.76
C LYS A 410 22.61 -38.41 -25.66
N CYS A 411 22.46 -38.85 -24.41
CA CYS A 411 22.18 -37.99 -23.27
C CYS A 411 23.32 -38.02 -22.23
N HIS A 412 23.86 -39.21 -21.97
CA HIS A 412 24.92 -39.41 -20.98
C HIS A 412 26.29 -39.40 -21.64
N ALA A 413 27.16 -38.49 -21.21
CA ALA A 413 28.57 -38.50 -21.61
C ALA A 413 29.30 -39.76 -21.11
N LYS A 414 28.96 -40.22 -19.89
CA LYS A 414 29.32 -41.53 -19.34
C LYS A 414 28.06 -42.22 -18.84
N VAL A 415 27.74 -43.40 -19.38
CA VAL A 415 26.54 -44.15 -18.97
C VAL A 415 26.71 -44.62 -17.52
N PRO A 416 25.81 -44.23 -16.60
CA PRO A 416 25.89 -44.70 -15.21
C PRO A 416 25.55 -46.20 -15.15
N MET A 417 26.58 -47.04 -15.14
CA MET A 417 26.42 -48.46 -14.84
C MET A 417 26.18 -48.67 -13.33
N PRO A 418 25.27 -49.58 -12.94
CA PRO A 418 25.14 -49.97 -11.55
C PRO A 418 26.49 -50.46 -11.00
N LYS A 419 26.76 -50.20 -9.71
CA LYS A 419 27.93 -50.79 -9.05
C LYS A 419 27.83 -52.31 -9.09
N ASP A 420 28.99 -52.95 -9.15
CA ASP A 420 29.12 -54.40 -9.05
C ASP A 420 28.36 -54.95 -7.84
N ILE A 421 27.67 -56.07 -8.06
CA ILE A 421 26.86 -56.72 -7.03
C ILE A 421 27.71 -57.85 -6.45
N VAL A 422 27.94 -57.80 -5.13
CA VAL A 422 28.67 -58.85 -4.41
C VAL A 422 27.68 -59.72 -3.65
N TYR A 423 27.61 -60.99 -4.00
CA TYR A 423 26.89 -62.03 -3.28
C TYR A 423 27.85 -62.76 -2.34
N LYS A 424 27.45 -62.93 -1.08
CA LYS A 424 28.25 -63.59 -0.05
C LYS A 424 27.50 -64.83 0.45
N PRO A 425 27.62 -65.98 -0.23
CA PRO A 425 27.07 -67.23 0.30
C PRO A 425 27.77 -67.61 1.61
N SER A 426 27.06 -68.30 2.50
CA SER A 426 27.61 -68.78 3.79
C SER A 426 28.69 -69.83 3.62
N ASP A 427 28.57 -70.65 2.56
CA ASP A 427 29.31 -71.90 2.40
C ASP A 427 30.26 -71.87 1.18
N ALA A 428 30.50 -70.69 0.58
CA ALA A 428 31.40 -70.54 -0.57
C ALA A 428 32.04 -69.15 -0.64
N ALA A 429 33.06 -68.98 -1.50
CA ALA A 429 33.69 -67.68 -1.71
C ALA A 429 32.69 -66.66 -2.31
N PRO A 430 32.88 -65.34 -2.08
CA PRO A 430 32.01 -64.31 -2.62
C PRO A 430 31.97 -64.32 -4.14
N VAL A 431 30.79 -64.05 -4.71
CA VAL A 431 30.59 -63.90 -6.15
C VAL A 431 30.37 -62.43 -6.47
N THR A 432 31.20 -61.86 -7.34
CA THR A 432 31.06 -60.47 -7.79
C THR A 432 30.53 -60.43 -9.21
N PHE A 433 29.32 -59.92 -9.39
CA PHE A 433 28.74 -59.64 -10.69
C PHE A 433 29.10 -58.21 -11.12
N SER A 434 29.91 -58.08 -12.18
CA SER A 434 30.29 -56.78 -12.74
C SER A 434 29.36 -56.33 -13.87
N HIS A 435 28.65 -55.22 -13.65
CA HIS A 435 27.83 -54.63 -14.71
C HIS A 435 28.67 -54.00 -15.82
N ASP A 436 29.89 -53.54 -15.51
CA ASP A 436 30.80 -52.94 -16.49
C ASP A 436 31.24 -53.98 -17.53
N PHE A 437 31.64 -55.18 -17.07
CA PHE A 437 31.99 -56.28 -17.96
C PHE A 437 30.80 -56.74 -18.80
N HIS A 438 29.67 -57.05 -18.17
CA HIS A 438 28.49 -57.57 -18.89
C HIS A 438 27.85 -56.51 -19.79
N GLY A 439 27.85 -55.23 -19.38
CA GLY A 439 27.35 -54.12 -20.18
C GLY A 439 28.20 -53.78 -21.39
N SER A 440 29.44 -54.27 -21.46
CA SER A 440 30.27 -54.16 -22.67
C SER A 440 29.91 -55.20 -23.74
N ALA A 441 29.31 -56.32 -23.34
CA ALA A 441 28.95 -57.44 -24.23
C ALA A 441 27.44 -57.52 -24.55
N PHE A 442 26.58 -57.03 -23.66
CA PHE A 442 25.12 -57.18 -23.77
C PHE A 442 24.39 -55.86 -23.54
N ALA A 443 23.27 -55.66 -24.25
CA ALA A 443 22.41 -54.50 -24.04
C ALA A 443 21.56 -54.68 -22.78
N CYS A 444 21.16 -53.58 -22.14
CA CYS A 444 20.37 -53.63 -20.91
C CYS A 444 19.07 -54.44 -21.04
N LYS A 445 18.46 -54.45 -22.24
CA LYS A 445 17.22 -55.20 -22.55
C LYS A 445 17.41 -56.72 -22.57
N ASP A 446 18.64 -57.19 -22.77
CA ASP A 446 18.95 -58.62 -22.87
C ASP A 446 18.84 -59.28 -21.49
N CYS A 447 19.08 -58.50 -20.42
CA CYS A 447 18.94 -58.94 -19.03
C CYS A 447 17.68 -58.36 -18.34
N HIS A 448 17.38 -57.07 -18.54
CA HIS A 448 16.33 -56.37 -17.82
C HIS A 448 15.08 -56.08 -18.70
N THR A 449 13.87 -56.25 -18.19
CA THR A 449 13.51 -56.85 -16.88
C THR A 449 13.31 -58.37 -16.95
N LYS A 450 13.59 -58.98 -18.11
CA LYS A 450 13.20 -60.35 -18.45
C LYS A 450 13.88 -61.41 -17.58
N ILE A 451 15.19 -61.31 -17.38
CA ILE A 451 15.97 -62.22 -16.54
C ILE A 451 16.07 -61.66 -15.12
N TRP A 452 16.32 -60.35 -15.02
CA TRP A 452 16.52 -59.67 -13.75
C TRP A 452 15.55 -58.51 -13.57
N PRO A 453 14.79 -58.43 -12.47
CA PRO A 453 14.14 -57.18 -12.10
C PRO A 453 15.22 -56.16 -11.71
N MET A 454 14.98 -54.88 -12.02
CA MET A 454 15.88 -53.78 -11.63
C MET A 454 15.71 -53.41 -10.15
N LYS A 455 15.83 -54.41 -9.27
CA LYS A 455 15.80 -54.32 -7.81
C LYS A 455 17.05 -54.99 -7.26
N ARG A 456 17.68 -54.35 -6.27
CA ARG A 456 18.95 -54.82 -5.70
C ARG A 456 18.74 -56.03 -4.79
N GLY A 457 19.59 -57.05 -4.92
CA GLY A 457 19.84 -58.02 -3.87
C GLY A 457 18.78 -59.11 -3.67
N ALA A 458 18.13 -59.58 -4.74
CA ALA A 458 17.36 -60.82 -4.63
C ALA A 458 18.30 -61.98 -4.27
N PRO A 459 18.02 -62.76 -3.21
CA PRO A 459 18.85 -63.92 -2.86
C PRO A 459 18.82 -64.93 -4.01
N MET A 460 19.99 -65.51 -4.31
CA MET A 460 20.16 -66.47 -5.40
C MET A 460 20.63 -67.81 -4.83
N LYS A 461 20.14 -68.89 -5.42
CA LYS A 461 20.59 -70.27 -5.17
C LYS A 461 21.19 -70.83 -6.45
N MET A 462 22.01 -71.87 -6.32
CA MET A 462 22.62 -72.54 -7.48
C MET A 462 21.61 -73.40 -8.25
N ASP A 463 20.65 -74.05 -7.59
CA ASP A 463 19.71 -74.98 -8.27
C ASP A 463 18.98 -74.34 -9.46
N PRO A 464 18.40 -73.13 -9.35
CA PRO A 464 17.78 -72.46 -10.50
C PRO A 464 18.77 -72.12 -11.62
N MET A 465 20.06 -71.96 -11.32
CA MET A 465 21.07 -71.68 -12.35
C MET A 465 21.33 -72.91 -13.22
N TYR A 466 21.33 -74.12 -12.66
CA TYR A 466 21.44 -75.34 -13.43
C TYR A 466 20.20 -75.59 -14.32
N GLU A 467 19.03 -75.08 -13.92
CA GLU A 467 17.80 -75.09 -14.72
C GLU A 467 17.74 -73.97 -15.80
N GLY A 468 18.82 -73.22 -16.00
CA GLY A 468 18.87 -72.16 -17.02
C GLY A 468 18.20 -70.84 -16.61
N LYS A 469 17.92 -70.63 -15.32
CA LYS A 469 17.39 -69.37 -14.78
C LYS A 469 18.54 -68.50 -14.23
N SER A 470 18.28 -67.21 -14.02
CA SER A 470 19.26 -66.28 -13.43
C SER A 470 20.57 -66.23 -14.25
N CYS A 471 21.73 -66.44 -13.63
CA CYS A 471 23.02 -66.51 -14.32
C CYS A 471 23.06 -67.66 -15.35
N GLY A 472 22.37 -68.76 -15.06
CA GLY A 472 22.30 -69.96 -15.90
C GLY A 472 21.63 -69.77 -17.26
N THR A 473 20.90 -68.67 -17.45
CA THR A 473 20.34 -68.32 -18.78
C THR A 473 21.44 -68.13 -19.82
N CYS A 474 22.62 -67.66 -19.40
CA CYS A 474 23.80 -67.50 -20.26
C CYS A 474 24.96 -68.42 -19.84
N HIS A 475 25.12 -68.68 -18.54
CA HIS A 475 26.16 -69.57 -18.00
C HIS A 475 25.69 -71.04 -17.99
N SER A 476 25.39 -71.58 -19.16
CA SER A 476 24.98 -72.97 -19.38
C SER A 476 25.54 -73.48 -20.70
N GLU A 477 25.47 -74.80 -20.94
CA GLU A 477 25.97 -75.42 -22.18
C GLU A 477 25.38 -74.81 -23.46
N LYS A 478 24.18 -74.21 -23.36
CA LYS A 478 23.45 -73.60 -24.47
C LYS A 478 23.48 -72.06 -24.46
N GLY A 479 24.03 -71.45 -23.40
CA GLY A 479 23.91 -70.01 -23.12
C GLY A 479 25.04 -69.12 -23.66
N GLY A 480 26.05 -69.70 -24.31
CA GLY A 480 27.14 -68.96 -24.97
C GLY A 480 28.24 -68.43 -24.04
N ALA A 481 28.08 -68.56 -22.72
CA ALA A 481 29.14 -68.33 -21.72
C ALA A 481 29.60 -69.66 -21.10
N PHE A 482 30.62 -69.61 -20.24
CA PHE A 482 31.07 -70.80 -19.51
C PHE A 482 29.96 -71.37 -18.62
N VAL A 483 29.98 -72.68 -18.40
CA VAL A 483 28.96 -73.41 -17.64
C VAL A 483 29.00 -73.03 -16.15
N ALA A 484 27.83 -72.92 -15.51
CA ALA A 484 27.71 -72.55 -14.10
C ALA A 484 28.39 -73.53 -13.11
N THR A 485 28.80 -74.72 -13.58
CA THR A 485 29.59 -75.70 -12.83
C THR A 485 31.08 -75.33 -12.70
N ASP A 486 31.56 -74.36 -13.48
CA ASP A 486 32.92 -73.83 -13.35
C ASP A 486 33.01 -72.87 -12.14
N CYS A 487 32.89 -73.42 -10.93
CA CYS A 487 32.73 -72.68 -9.67
C CYS A 487 33.76 -71.55 -9.52
N ASP A 488 35.03 -71.81 -9.88
CA ASP A 488 36.16 -70.89 -9.71
C ASP A 488 36.06 -69.62 -10.57
N LYS A 489 35.24 -69.63 -11.62
CA LYS A 489 35.03 -68.45 -12.48
C LYS A 489 34.09 -67.42 -11.86
N CYS A 490 33.31 -67.82 -10.85
CA CYS A 490 32.36 -66.96 -10.15
C CYS A 490 32.74 -66.77 -8.67
N HIS A 491 33.14 -67.85 -7.99
CA HIS A 491 33.49 -67.88 -6.58
C HIS A 491 34.97 -67.54 -6.38
N ILE A 492 35.31 -66.27 -6.54
CA ILE A 492 36.69 -65.79 -6.47
C ILE A 492 36.97 -65.25 -5.06
N GLU A 493 37.94 -65.84 -4.36
CA GLU A 493 38.42 -65.27 -3.10
C GLU A 493 39.02 -63.87 -3.35
N PRO A 494 38.62 -62.84 -2.59
CA PRO A 494 39.24 -61.53 -2.72
C PRO A 494 40.72 -61.67 -2.33
N LYS A 495 41.63 -61.40 -3.28
CA LYS A 495 43.08 -61.36 -3.00
C LYS A 495 43.32 -60.49 -1.77
N LYS A 496 43.87 -61.07 -0.70
CA LYS A 496 44.35 -60.32 0.48
C LYS A 496 45.34 -59.27 -0.03
N LYS A 497 45.00 -58.00 0.13
CA LYS A 497 45.92 -56.88 -0.07
C LYS A 497 46.90 -56.79 1.08
#